data_AF-A0A966BKY9-F1
#
_entry.id   AF-A0A966BKY9-F1
#
_cell.length_a   1.000
_cell.length_b   1.000
_cell.length_c   1.000
_cell.angle_alpha   90.00
_cell.angle_beta   90.00
_cell.angle_gamma   90.00
#
_symmetry.space_group_name_H-M   'P 1'
#
loop_
_entity.id
_entity.type
_entity.pdbx_description
1 polymer ?
#
loop_
_entity_poly.entity_id
_entity_poly.type
_entity_poly.pdbx_seq_one_letter_code
_entity_poly.pdbx_strand_id
1 'polypeptide(L)'
;QSAELDADLQNSLLTQEAYDQGRRELQVRLLDEVKTTEAPARVPRNPAKILALVLLVLVPLGSVSLYRALGNPKALLPPAQQGAAADGFGVIRSEAALQELEAKLVKLPENPDGWLTLGRSYKELQRYDDAVRAYEHLVKLVPNEAQLWTDYADAKAMSHGQSLLGEPTKYLNKALELDANNTTALALAGSAGMERGDYVAAITYWQKLVSLLPADYPDVQMISDGINQAREFLAQQKGGKEKLAKLPTLETPVEVAANPALAITGKVSLSPALRAKASPDDFVFILARAAEGPKMPLAVIRKQVKDLPMAFTLDDSMAMQPQMKLSGFDKVVVLARVSKTGTPMSQPGDLEGTAGIVKPGSKGLNITIDTVK
;
A
#
# COMPACT_ATOMS: atom_id res chain seq x y z
N GLN A 1 60.25 -64.86 6.44
CA GLN A 1 60.79 -65.62 7.59
C GLN A 1 60.04 -66.93 7.84
N SER A 2 58.73 -66.97 8.15
CA SER A 2 58.05 -68.27 8.34
C SER A 2 57.99 -69.13 7.06
N ALA A 3 57.64 -68.53 5.93
CA ALA A 3 57.55 -69.22 4.64
C ALA A 3 58.93 -69.68 4.10
N GLU A 4 60.01 -69.11 4.62
CA GLU A 4 61.38 -69.42 4.21
C GLU A 4 61.88 -70.67 4.95
N LEU A 5 61.60 -70.75 6.26
CA LEU A 5 61.79 -71.96 7.06
C LEU A 5 61.00 -73.17 6.50
N ASP A 6 59.78 -72.94 6.01
CA ASP A 6 58.94 -73.98 5.40
C ASP A 6 59.56 -74.51 4.09
N ALA A 7 60.12 -73.61 3.27
CA ALA A 7 60.78 -73.96 2.01
C ALA A 7 62.09 -74.74 2.27
N ASP A 8 62.86 -74.34 3.28
CA ASP A 8 64.13 -74.99 3.60
C ASP A 8 63.95 -76.41 4.18
N LEU A 9 62.87 -76.65 4.93
CA LEU A 9 62.50 -78.00 5.37
C LEU A 9 62.05 -78.87 4.19
N GLN A 10 61.24 -78.34 3.27
CA GLN A 10 60.79 -79.07 2.08
C GLN A 10 61.95 -79.42 1.14
N ASN A 11 62.96 -78.55 1.05
CA ASN A 11 64.16 -78.77 0.25
C ASN A 11 65.22 -79.63 0.96
N SER A 12 64.90 -80.22 2.13
CA SER A 12 65.83 -81.03 2.95
C SER A 12 67.12 -80.30 3.35
N LEU A 13 67.10 -78.96 3.36
CA LEU A 13 68.21 -78.11 3.79
C LEU A 13 68.23 -77.89 5.31
N LEU A 14 67.09 -78.14 5.98
CA LEU A 14 66.94 -78.11 7.42
C LEU A 14 66.46 -79.45 7.97
N THR A 15 66.95 -79.83 9.15
CA THR A 15 66.39 -80.95 9.91
C THR A 15 65.11 -80.52 10.64
N GLN A 16 64.22 -81.47 10.92
CA GLN A 16 62.94 -81.21 11.60
C GLN A 16 63.12 -80.49 12.95
N GLU A 17 64.15 -80.87 13.72
CA GLU A 17 64.45 -80.23 15.02
C GLU A 17 64.88 -78.77 14.87
N ALA A 18 65.69 -78.45 13.86
CA ALA A 18 66.12 -77.08 13.60
C ALA A 18 64.95 -76.20 13.13
N TYR A 19 64.02 -76.78 12.36
CA TYR A 19 62.80 -76.10 11.92
C TYR A 19 61.90 -75.77 13.13
N ASP A 20 61.69 -76.73 14.02
CA ASP A 20 60.85 -76.53 15.21
C ASP A 20 61.46 -75.49 16.17
N GLN A 21 62.79 -75.42 16.27
CA GLN A 21 63.48 -74.39 17.05
C GLN A 21 63.33 -73.00 16.41
N GLY A 22 63.54 -72.87 15.11
CA GLY A 22 63.36 -71.60 14.39
C GLY A 22 61.93 -71.06 14.47
N ARG A 23 60.92 -71.94 14.41
CA ARG A 23 59.51 -71.58 14.59
C ARG A 23 59.21 -71.04 15.98
N ARG A 24 59.80 -71.62 17.03
CA ARG A 24 59.64 -71.16 18.42
C ARG A 24 60.25 -69.78 18.63
N GLU A 25 61.46 -69.53 18.12
CA GLU A 25 62.10 -68.22 18.21
C GLU A 25 61.31 -67.14 17.46
N LEU A 26 60.74 -67.48 16.29
CA LEU A 26 59.88 -66.57 15.55
C LEU A 26 58.63 -66.20 16.36
N GLN A 27 58.01 -67.17 17.04
CA GLN A 27 56.83 -66.92 17.89
C GLN A 27 57.16 -66.02 19.08
N VAL A 28 58.29 -66.24 19.75
CA VAL A 28 58.73 -65.41 20.88
C VAL A 28 58.99 -63.97 20.43
N ARG A 29 59.65 -63.78 19.29
CA ARG A 29 59.91 -62.44 18.73
C ARG A 29 58.61 -61.71 18.35
N LEU A 30 57.64 -62.43 17.78
CA LEU A 30 56.32 -61.87 17.43
C LEU A 30 55.52 -61.48 18.68
N LEU A 31 55.60 -62.26 19.75
CA LEU A 31 55.00 -61.95 21.05
C LEU A 31 55.63 -60.71 21.70
N ASP A 32 56.93 -60.50 21.53
CA ASP A 32 57.62 -59.31 22.01
C ASP A 32 57.24 -58.06 21.21
N GLU A 33 57.13 -58.16 19.88
CA GLU A 33 56.72 -57.07 18.98
C GLU A 33 55.26 -56.61 19.22
N VAL A 34 54.38 -57.53 19.61
CA VAL A 34 52.98 -57.21 19.98
C VAL A 34 52.90 -56.53 21.35
N LYS A 35 53.84 -56.80 22.27
CA LYS A 35 53.89 -56.14 23.58
C LYS A 35 54.46 -54.72 23.54
N THR A 36 55.29 -54.38 22.55
CA THR A 36 55.89 -53.04 22.39
C THR A 36 55.03 -52.04 21.63
N THR A 37 53.84 -52.43 21.15
CA THR A 37 52.89 -51.46 20.58
C THR A 37 52.15 -50.74 21.73
N GLU A 38 52.78 -49.72 22.29
CA GLU A 38 52.15 -48.79 23.23
C GLU A 38 50.87 -48.20 22.62
N ALA A 39 49.74 -48.35 23.33
CA ALA A 39 48.48 -47.75 22.96
C ALA A 39 48.62 -46.21 22.92
N PRO A 40 48.16 -45.52 21.86
CA PRO A 40 48.25 -44.06 21.81
C PRO A 40 47.44 -43.44 22.95
N ALA A 41 48.06 -42.51 23.69
CA ALA A 41 47.43 -41.79 24.78
C ALA A 41 46.10 -41.16 24.34
N ARG A 42 45.00 -41.50 25.01
CA ARG A 42 43.69 -40.90 24.77
C ARG A 42 43.73 -39.43 25.20
N VAL A 43 43.73 -38.52 24.23
CA VAL A 43 43.56 -37.08 24.47
C VAL A 43 42.22 -36.85 25.18
N PRO A 44 42.17 -36.16 26.34
CA PRO A 44 40.90 -35.89 27.02
C PRO A 44 40.01 -35.01 26.13
N ARG A 45 38.92 -35.57 25.62
CA ARG A 45 37.90 -34.83 24.87
C ARG A 45 37.20 -33.85 25.81
N ASN A 46 37.54 -32.57 25.72
CA ASN A 46 36.83 -31.52 26.44
C ASN A 46 35.42 -31.36 25.82
N PRO A 47 34.33 -31.71 26.53
CA PRO A 47 32.98 -31.68 25.98
C PRO A 47 32.56 -30.25 25.58
N ALA A 48 33.12 -29.21 26.21
CA ALA A 48 32.88 -27.82 25.84
C ALA A 48 33.47 -27.47 24.46
N LYS A 49 34.60 -28.06 24.07
CA LYS A 49 35.17 -27.88 22.72
C LYS A 49 34.33 -28.58 21.65
N ILE A 50 33.78 -29.76 21.97
CA ILE A 50 32.86 -30.48 21.08
C ILE A 50 31.56 -29.69 20.95
N LEU A 51 31.00 -29.19 22.06
CA LEU A 51 29.79 -28.36 22.05
C LEU A 51 30.00 -27.07 21.25
N ALA A 52 31.14 -26.40 21.41
CA ALA A 52 31.49 -25.21 20.63
C ALA A 52 31.56 -25.52 19.14
N LEU A 53 32.15 -26.65 18.75
CA LEU A 53 32.26 -27.07 17.36
C LEU A 53 30.90 -27.48 16.77
N VAL A 54 30.04 -28.11 17.58
CA VAL A 54 28.65 -28.44 17.22
C VAL A 54 27.82 -27.17 17.03
N LEU A 55 27.93 -26.19 17.93
CA LEU A 55 27.23 -24.90 17.81
C LEU A 55 27.74 -24.08 16.62
N LEU A 56 29.05 -24.09 16.35
CA LEU A 56 29.65 -23.42 15.19
C LEU A 56 29.11 -23.95 13.86
N VAL A 57 28.62 -25.19 13.82
CA VAL A 57 28.00 -25.79 12.63
C VAL A 57 26.47 -25.65 12.66
N LEU A 58 25.83 -25.89 13.81
CA LEU A 58 24.37 -25.85 13.95
C LEU A 58 23.80 -24.45 13.83
N VAL A 59 24.46 -23.42 14.37
CA VAL A 59 23.97 -22.04 14.30
C VAL A 59 23.89 -21.53 12.86
N PRO A 60 24.94 -21.63 12.02
CA PRO A 60 24.82 -21.20 10.62
C PRO A 60 23.87 -22.09 9.81
N LEU A 61 23.86 -23.41 10.01
CA LEU A 61 22.90 -24.28 9.30
C LEU A 61 21.44 -24.00 9.69
N GLY A 62 21.20 -23.78 10.98
CA GLY A 62 19.91 -23.37 11.52
C GLY A 62 19.51 -22.00 11.00
N SER A 63 20.43 -21.03 10.98
CA SER A 63 20.21 -19.70 10.41
C SER A 63 19.89 -19.76 8.91
N VAL A 64 20.58 -20.60 8.13
CA VAL A 64 20.30 -20.81 6.71
C VAL A 64 18.93 -21.45 6.50
N SER A 65 18.57 -22.46 7.31
CA SER A 65 17.26 -23.10 7.24
C SER A 65 16.13 -22.16 7.63
N LEU A 66 16.31 -21.38 8.71
CA LEU A 66 15.34 -20.40 9.18
C LEU A 66 15.20 -19.25 8.17
N TYR A 67 16.30 -18.79 7.56
CA TYR A 67 16.27 -17.80 6.49
C TYR A 67 15.60 -18.34 5.22
N ARG A 68 15.69 -19.64 4.94
CA ARG A 68 14.92 -20.25 3.84
C ARG A 68 13.43 -20.40 4.16
N ALA A 69 13.07 -20.64 5.41
CA ALA A 69 11.68 -20.81 5.83
C ALA A 69 10.94 -19.48 6.03
N LEU A 70 11.61 -18.46 6.59
CA LEU A 70 11.02 -17.16 6.94
C LEU A 70 11.56 -15.98 6.11
N GLY A 71 12.70 -16.12 5.45
CA GLY A 71 13.36 -15.04 4.71
C GLY A 71 12.98 -14.98 3.23
N ASN A 72 13.41 -13.92 2.54
CA ASN A 72 13.18 -13.71 1.12
C ASN A 72 14.49 -13.86 0.31
N PRO A 73 14.88 -15.08 -0.08
CA PRO A 73 16.13 -15.33 -0.80
C PRO A 73 16.17 -14.67 -2.19
N LYS A 74 15.02 -14.25 -2.75
CA LYS A 74 14.93 -13.58 -4.06
C LYS A 74 15.39 -12.12 -4.01
N ALA A 75 15.44 -11.50 -2.83
CA ALA A 75 15.86 -10.10 -2.66
C ALA A 75 17.37 -9.87 -2.87
N LEU A 76 18.18 -10.93 -2.87
CA LEU A 76 19.64 -10.87 -3.05
C LEU A 76 20.09 -11.04 -4.51
N LEU A 77 19.16 -11.37 -5.42
CA LEU A 77 19.47 -11.52 -6.84
C LEU A 77 19.55 -10.13 -7.50
N PRO A 78 20.54 -9.87 -8.37
CA PRO A 78 20.55 -8.67 -9.21
C PRO A 78 19.23 -8.53 -9.98
N PRO A 79 18.70 -7.31 -10.19
CA PRO A 79 17.37 -7.10 -10.79
C PRO A 79 17.18 -7.79 -12.16
N ALA A 80 18.27 -8.06 -12.88
CA ALA A 80 18.25 -8.76 -14.17
C ALA A 80 18.03 -10.29 -14.08
N GLN A 81 18.16 -10.90 -12.91
CA GLN A 81 17.92 -12.34 -12.68
C GLN A 81 16.67 -12.63 -11.83
N GLN A 82 16.00 -11.57 -11.34
CA GLN A 82 14.59 -11.64 -10.97
C GLN A 82 13.80 -11.67 -12.29
N GLY A 83 13.53 -12.87 -12.82
CA GLY A 83 12.74 -13.03 -14.04
C GLY A 83 11.48 -12.16 -13.99
N ALA A 84 11.29 -11.35 -15.03
CA ALA A 84 10.20 -10.40 -15.20
C ALA A 84 9.93 -9.58 -13.94
N ALA A 85 10.63 -8.45 -13.81
CA ALA A 85 10.28 -7.41 -12.86
C ALA A 85 8.80 -7.03 -13.03
N ALA A 86 7.96 -7.67 -12.24
CA ALA A 86 6.76 -7.04 -11.76
C ALA A 86 7.24 -5.86 -10.91
N ASP A 87 7.11 -4.66 -11.44
CA ASP A 87 7.07 -3.47 -10.59
C ASP A 87 6.10 -3.77 -9.43
N GLY A 88 6.37 -3.25 -8.23
CA GLY A 88 5.83 -3.69 -6.92
C GLY A 88 4.32 -3.88 -6.74
N PHE A 89 3.53 -3.80 -7.81
CA PHE A 89 2.12 -4.15 -7.97
C PHE A 89 1.85 -5.52 -8.64
N GLY A 90 2.87 -6.28 -9.07
CA GLY A 90 2.63 -7.58 -9.70
C GLY A 90 2.27 -7.49 -11.19
N VAL A 91 2.74 -6.46 -11.91
CA VAL A 91 2.34 -6.10 -13.28
C VAL A 91 3.50 -6.28 -14.26
N ILE A 92 3.27 -6.98 -15.37
CA ILE A 92 4.25 -7.25 -16.43
C ILE A 92 3.91 -6.36 -17.64
N ARG A 93 4.85 -5.48 -18.03
CA ARG A 93 4.67 -4.59 -19.21
C ARG A 93 5.35 -5.10 -20.49
N SER A 94 6.16 -6.15 -20.39
CA SER A 94 6.84 -6.74 -21.55
C SER A 94 5.94 -7.77 -22.22
N GLU A 95 5.63 -7.57 -23.50
CA GLU A 95 4.86 -8.53 -24.32
C GLU A 95 5.50 -9.94 -24.33
N ALA A 96 6.82 -10.04 -24.42
CA ALA A 96 7.52 -11.33 -24.40
C ALA A 96 7.34 -12.06 -23.05
N ALA A 97 7.41 -11.32 -21.94
CA ALA A 97 7.20 -11.88 -20.60
C ALA A 97 5.74 -12.27 -20.36
N LEU A 98 4.78 -11.54 -20.94
CA LEU A 98 3.37 -11.91 -20.90
C LEU A 98 3.11 -13.21 -21.65
N GLN A 99 3.66 -13.36 -22.87
CA GLN A 99 3.56 -14.60 -23.64
C GLN A 99 4.17 -15.80 -22.90
N GLU A 100 5.30 -15.59 -22.21
CA GLU A 100 5.91 -16.63 -21.38
C GLU A 100 5.00 -17.02 -20.20
N LEU A 101 4.38 -16.03 -19.55
CA LEU A 101 3.43 -16.27 -18.46
C LEU A 101 2.17 -17.01 -18.96
N GLU A 102 1.60 -16.59 -20.09
CA GLU A 102 0.48 -17.29 -20.73
C GLU A 102 0.85 -18.76 -21.02
N ALA A 103 2.00 -19.01 -21.64
CA ALA A 103 2.46 -20.36 -21.96
C ALA A 103 2.65 -21.23 -20.69
N LYS A 104 3.05 -20.62 -19.57
CA LYS A 104 3.12 -21.31 -18.27
C LYS A 104 1.73 -21.59 -17.71
N LEU A 105 0.81 -20.65 -17.78
CA LEU A 105 -0.56 -20.80 -17.29
C LEU A 105 -1.39 -21.81 -18.09
N VAL A 106 -1.06 -22.01 -19.37
CA VAL A 106 -1.62 -23.13 -20.15
C VAL A 106 -1.23 -24.49 -19.55
N LYS A 107 0.00 -24.61 -19.04
CA LYS A 107 0.50 -25.86 -18.40
C LYS A 107 0.10 -25.98 -16.94
N LEU A 108 -0.11 -24.85 -16.27
CA LEU A 108 -0.47 -24.74 -14.85
C LEU A 108 -1.73 -23.86 -14.70
N PRO A 109 -2.90 -24.35 -15.14
CA PRO A 109 -4.12 -23.54 -15.17
C PRO A 109 -4.65 -23.22 -13.78
N GLU A 110 -4.29 -23.97 -12.75
CA GLU A 110 -4.72 -23.78 -11.36
C GLU A 110 -3.79 -22.84 -10.56
N ASN A 111 -3.27 -21.80 -11.21
CA ASN A 111 -2.40 -20.80 -10.58
C ASN A 111 -3.10 -19.43 -10.52
N PRO A 112 -3.82 -19.12 -9.42
CA PRO A 112 -4.59 -17.87 -9.30
C PRO A 112 -3.69 -16.63 -9.30
N ASP A 113 -2.52 -16.67 -8.67
CA ASP A 113 -1.59 -15.53 -8.65
C ASP A 113 -1.11 -15.17 -10.06
N GLY A 114 -0.82 -16.17 -10.89
CA GLY A 114 -0.40 -15.95 -12.27
C GLY A 114 -1.53 -15.35 -13.12
N TRP A 115 -2.77 -15.83 -12.97
CA TRP A 115 -3.93 -15.26 -13.65
C TRP A 115 -4.24 -13.82 -13.18
N LEU A 116 -4.06 -13.53 -11.89
CA LEU A 116 -4.20 -12.18 -11.35
C LEU A 116 -3.16 -11.22 -11.93
N THR A 117 -1.89 -11.61 -11.94
CA THR A 117 -0.82 -10.84 -12.60
C THR A 117 -1.14 -10.61 -14.06
N LEU A 118 -1.59 -11.64 -14.79
CA LEU A 118 -1.95 -11.53 -16.20
C LEU A 118 -3.09 -10.53 -16.41
N GLY A 119 -4.18 -10.64 -15.65
CA GLY A 119 -5.34 -9.75 -15.73
C GLY A 119 -4.99 -8.29 -15.42
N ARG A 120 -4.19 -8.03 -14.38
CA ARG A 120 -3.71 -6.68 -14.04
C ARG A 120 -2.81 -6.10 -15.12
N SER A 121 -1.91 -6.93 -15.66
CA SER A 121 -1.00 -6.54 -16.75
C SER A 121 -1.76 -6.15 -18.01
N TYR A 122 -2.77 -6.93 -18.40
CA TYR A 122 -3.58 -6.58 -19.55
C TYR A 122 -4.41 -5.31 -19.34
N LYS A 123 -4.95 -5.07 -18.14
CA LYS A 123 -5.62 -3.79 -17.85
C LYS A 123 -4.68 -2.60 -17.98
N GLU A 124 -3.48 -2.70 -17.43
CA GLU A 124 -2.46 -1.64 -17.52
C GLU A 124 -2.07 -1.34 -18.97
N LEU A 125 -1.96 -2.38 -19.80
CA LEU A 125 -1.69 -2.28 -21.23
C LEU A 125 -2.95 -1.93 -22.06
N GLN A 126 -4.07 -1.64 -21.42
CA GLN A 126 -5.37 -1.34 -22.04
C GLN A 126 -5.92 -2.44 -22.95
N ARG A 127 -5.42 -3.68 -22.80
CA ARG A 127 -5.88 -4.89 -23.49
C ARG A 127 -7.04 -5.51 -22.71
N TYR A 128 -8.15 -4.78 -22.63
CA TYR A 128 -9.24 -5.12 -21.70
C TYR A 128 -9.91 -6.47 -22.01
N ASP A 129 -10.04 -6.87 -23.28
CA ASP A 129 -10.61 -8.19 -23.63
C ASP A 129 -9.75 -9.35 -23.10
N ASP A 130 -8.43 -9.19 -23.13
CA ASP A 130 -7.49 -10.19 -22.60
C ASP A 130 -7.55 -10.22 -21.07
N ALA A 131 -7.66 -9.04 -20.44
CA ALA A 131 -7.88 -8.94 -19.02
C ALA A 131 -9.16 -9.65 -18.58
N VAL A 132 -10.27 -9.42 -19.29
CA VAL A 132 -11.57 -10.06 -19.04
C VAL A 132 -11.43 -11.59 -19.05
N ARG A 133 -10.71 -12.16 -20.02
CA ARG A 133 -10.47 -13.62 -20.07
C ARG A 133 -9.66 -14.10 -18.86
N ALA A 134 -8.59 -13.40 -18.50
CA ALA A 134 -7.78 -13.76 -17.34
C ALA A 134 -8.58 -13.71 -16.02
N TYR A 135 -9.36 -12.64 -15.81
CA TYR A 135 -10.23 -12.52 -14.64
C TYR A 135 -11.36 -13.56 -14.63
N GLU A 136 -11.92 -13.92 -15.78
CA GLU A 136 -12.93 -14.98 -15.87
C GLU A 136 -12.38 -16.33 -15.39
N HIS A 137 -11.15 -16.68 -15.77
CA HIS A 137 -10.48 -17.86 -15.23
C HIS A 137 -10.24 -17.73 -13.72
N LEU A 138 -9.77 -16.57 -13.29
CA LEU A 138 -9.42 -16.32 -11.90
C LEU A 138 -10.62 -16.47 -10.95
N VAL A 139 -11.79 -15.89 -11.28
CA VAL A 139 -12.99 -15.99 -10.44
C VAL A 139 -13.58 -17.41 -10.41
N LYS A 140 -13.26 -18.27 -11.38
CA LYS A 140 -13.61 -19.70 -11.34
C LYS A 140 -12.74 -20.48 -10.35
N LEU A 141 -11.45 -20.11 -10.25
CA LEU A 141 -10.51 -20.73 -9.31
C LEU A 141 -10.75 -20.25 -7.87
N VAL A 142 -11.05 -18.97 -7.70
CA VAL A 142 -11.21 -18.33 -6.38
C VAL A 142 -12.53 -17.55 -6.34
N PRO A 143 -13.68 -18.24 -6.25
CA PRO A 143 -15.00 -17.61 -6.43
C PRO A 143 -15.46 -16.77 -5.24
N ASN A 144 -14.80 -16.89 -4.07
CA ASN A 144 -15.24 -16.25 -2.83
C ASN A 144 -14.47 -14.97 -2.49
N GLU A 145 -13.67 -14.45 -3.41
CA GLU A 145 -12.91 -13.21 -3.19
C GLU A 145 -13.59 -12.03 -3.87
N ALA A 146 -14.20 -11.16 -3.06
CA ALA A 146 -14.99 -10.02 -3.53
C ALA A 146 -14.20 -9.11 -4.47
N GLN A 147 -12.94 -8.81 -4.13
CA GLN A 147 -12.11 -7.89 -4.92
C GLN A 147 -11.86 -8.41 -6.34
N LEU A 148 -11.77 -9.73 -6.55
CA LEU A 148 -11.56 -10.31 -7.87
C LEU A 148 -12.78 -10.12 -8.78
N TRP A 149 -13.98 -10.21 -8.21
CA TRP A 149 -15.22 -9.89 -8.91
C TRP A 149 -15.33 -8.40 -9.24
N THR A 150 -14.83 -7.52 -8.37
CA THR A 150 -14.74 -6.07 -8.63
C THR A 150 -13.76 -5.77 -9.76
N ASP A 151 -12.56 -6.34 -9.71
CA ASP A 151 -11.53 -6.15 -10.74
C ASP A 151 -12.00 -6.69 -12.10
N TYR A 152 -12.76 -7.80 -12.08
CA TYR A 152 -13.39 -8.38 -13.26
C TYR A 152 -14.48 -7.48 -13.84
N ALA A 153 -15.34 -6.92 -12.99
CA ALA A 153 -16.36 -5.95 -13.40
C ALA A 153 -15.74 -4.74 -14.08
N ASP A 154 -14.69 -4.18 -13.50
CA ASP A 154 -13.99 -3.03 -14.05
C ASP A 154 -13.31 -3.36 -15.39
N ALA A 155 -12.60 -4.49 -15.50
CA ALA A 155 -12.04 -4.94 -16.78
C ALA A 155 -13.12 -5.07 -17.86
N LYS A 156 -14.27 -5.64 -17.51
CA LYS A 156 -15.40 -5.82 -18.41
C LYS A 156 -16.00 -4.49 -18.83
N ALA A 157 -16.18 -3.54 -17.91
CA ALA A 157 -16.66 -2.20 -18.23
C ALA A 157 -15.71 -1.50 -19.21
N MET A 158 -14.40 -1.56 -18.96
CA MET A 158 -13.39 -0.96 -19.83
C MET A 158 -13.38 -1.58 -21.23
N SER A 159 -13.58 -2.89 -21.37
CA SER A 159 -13.70 -3.55 -22.69
C SER A 159 -14.93 -3.10 -23.48
N HIS A 160 -15.96 -2.59 -22.82
CA HIS A 160 -17.21 -2.13 -23.41
C HIS A 160 -17.36 -0.60 -23.34
N GLY A 161 -16.27 0.14 -23.54
CA GLY A 161 -16.32 1.60 -23.64
C GLY A 161 -16.65 2.30 -22.32
N GLN A 162 -16.22 1.72 -21.20
CA GLN A 162 -16.42 2.23 -19.83
C GLN A 162 -17.87 2.21 -19.33
N SER A 163 -18.76 1.49 -20.01
CA SER A 163 -20.13 1.30 -19.53
C SER A 163 -20.18 0.25 -18.43
N LEU A 164 -20.85 0.58 -17.32
CA LEU A 164 -21.07 -0.34 -16.21
C LEU A 164 -22.37 -1.14 -16.38
N LEU A 165 -23.12 -0.90 -17.46
CA LEU A 165 -24.39 -1.57 -17.75
C LEU A 165 -24.18 -3.03 -18.17
N GLY A 166 -25.14 -3.88 -17.83
CA GLY A 166 -25.12 -5.29 -18.23
C GLY A 166 -24.27 -6.17 -17.31
N GLU A 167 -23.30 -6.89 -17.89
CA GLU A 167 -22.47 -7.86 -17.16
C GLU A 167 -21.62 -7.26 -16.02
N PRO A 168 -20.95 -6.09 -16.17
CA PRO A 168 -20.19 -5.47 -15.08
C PRO A 168 -21.03 -5.30 -13.81
N THR A 169 -22.27 -4.81 -13.93
CA THR A 169 -23.19 -4.69 -12.79
C THR A 169 -23.46 -6.05 -12.11
N LYS A 170 -23.57 -7.15 -12.87
CA LYS A 170 -23.77 -8.49 -12.28
C LYS A 170 -22.56 -8.89 -11.43
N TYR A 171 -21.36 -8.61 -11.90
CA TYR A 171 -20.12 -8.92 -11.17
C TYR A 171 -19.94 -8.02 -9.95
N LEU A 172 -20.30 -6.74 -10.03
CA LEU A 172 -20.34 -5.84 -8.88
C LEU A 172 -21.31 -6.32 -7.80
N ASN A 173 -22.52 -6.74 -8.19
CA ASN A 173 -23.47 -7.33 -7.25
C ASN A 173 -22.88 -8.58 -6.58
N LYS A 174 -22.18 -9.44 -7.35
CA LYS A 174 -21.52 -10.62 -6.79
C LYS A 174 -20.43 -10.25 -5.79
N ALA A 175 -19.63 -9.23 -6.09
CA ALA A 175 -18.62 -8.71 -5.17
C ALA A 175 -19.28 -8.20 -3.86
N LEU A 176 -20.37 -7.44 -3.96
CA LEU A 176 -21.10 -6.90 -2.81
C LEU A 176 -21.87 -7.95 -2.00
N GLU A 177 -22.24 -9.08 -2.61
CA GLU A 177 -22.77 -10.25 -1.89
C GLU A 177 -21.69 -10.90 -1.02
N LEU A 178 -20.46 -10.97 -1.51
CA LEU A 178 -19.32 -11.57 -0.80
C LEU A 178 -18.77 -10.63 0.28
N ASP A 179 -18.63 -9.35 -0.05
CA ASP A 179 -18.23 -8.29 0.87
C ASP A 179 -19.07 -7.04 0.61
N ALA A 180 -20.06 -6.84 1.46
CA ALA A 180 -20.97 -5.71 1.37
C ALA A 180 -20.26 -4.35 1.60
N ASN A 181 -19.05 -4.35 2.15
CA ASN A 181 -18.28 -3.15 2.48
C ASN A 181 -17.10 -2.91 1.52
N ASN A 182 -17.01 -3.67 0.41
CA ASN A 182 -15.99 -3.45 -0.60
C ASN A 182 -16.16 -2.04 -1.21
N THR A 183 -15.22 -1.15 -0.89
CA THR A 183 -15.34 0.27 -1.21
C THR A 183 -15.31 0.54 -2.72
N THR A 184 -14.46 -0.17 -3.47
CA THR A 184 -14.39 -0.06 -4.93
C THR A 184 -15.67 -0.57 -5.60
N ALA A 185 -16.22 -1.70 -5.12
CA ALA A 185 -17.47 -2.23 -5.63
C ALA A 185 -18.65 -1.28 -5.35
N LEU A 186 -18.72 -0.68 -4.17
CA LEU A 186 -19.72 0.33 -3.82
C LEU A 186 -19.61 1.58 -4.70
N ALA A 187 -18.39 2.05 -4.97
CA ALA A 187 -18.15 3.19 -5.85
C ALA A 187 -18.67 2.93 -7.26
N LEU A 188 -18.26 1.80 -7.86
CA LEU A 188 -18.66 1.42 -9.21
C LEU A 188 -20.15 1.07 -9.30
N ALA A 189 -20.73 0.42 -8.29
CA ALA A 189 -22.17 0.11 -8.27
C ALA A 189 -23.02 1.38 -8.19
N GLY A 190 -22.55 2.39 -7.46
CA GLY A 190 -23.21 3.70 -7.44
C GLY A 190 -23.18 4.39 -8.81
N SER A 191 -22.02 4.38 -9.48
CA SER A 191 -21.86 4.88 -10.85
C SER A 191 -22.74 4.12 -11.86
N ALA A 192 -22.81 2.80 -11.74
CA ALA A 192 -23.70 1.96 -12.55
C ALA A 192 -25.17 2.32 -12.34
N GLY A 193 -25.56 2.62 -11.09
CA GLY A 193 -26.88 3.13 -10.72
C GLY A 193 -27.23 4.45 -11.40
N MET A 194 -26.27 5.39 -11.46
CA MET A 194 -26.44 6.65 -12.18
C MET A 194 -26.62 6.44 -13.68
N GLU A 195 -25.77 5.62 -14.30
CA GLU A 195 -25.80 5.36 -15.74
C GLU A 195 -27.13 4.74 -16.19
N ARG A 196 -27.71 3.84 -15.37
CA ARG A 196 -29.02 3.22 -15.65
C ARG A 196 -30.24 4.07 -15.25
N GLY A 197 -30.03 5.25 -14.66
CA GLY A 197 -31.10 6.10 -14.13
C GLY A 197 -31.78 5.57 -12.86
N ASP A 198 -31.17 4.60 -12.18
CA ASP A 198 -31.60 4.06 -10.89
C ASP A 198 -30.92 4.83 -9.75
N TYR A 199 -31.36 6.07 -9.59
CA TYR A 199 -30.77 7.00 -8.64
C TYR A 199 -30.94 6.56 -7.18
N VAL A 200 -31.95 5.73 -6.87
CA VAL A 200 -32.13 5.15 -5.53
C VAL A 200 -30.96 4.22 -5.20
N ALA A 201 -30.61 3.32 -6.13
CA ALA A 201 -29.46 2.44 -5.96
C ALA A 201 -28.15 3.24 -5.89
N ALA A 202 -27.98 4.24 -6.76
CA ALA A 202 -26.80 5.10 -6.78
C ALA A 202 -26.55 5.78 -5.42
N ILE A 203 -27.59 6.46 -4.90
CA ILE A 203 -27.55 7.12 -3.60
C ILE A 203 -27.21 6.09 -2.52
N THR A 204 -27.88 4.94 -2.51
CA THR A 204 -27.68 3.92 -1.45
C THR A 204 -26.23 3.41 -1.39
N TYR A 205 -25.63 3.07 -2.53
CA TYR A 205 -24.26 2.54 -2.57
C TYR A 205 -23.22 3.60 -2.19
N TRP A 206 -23.36 4.82 -2.72
CA TRP A 206 -22.42 5.90 -2.40
C TRP A 206 -22.56 6.41 -0.97
N GLN A 207 -23.77 6.41 -0.40
CA GLN A 207 -23.97 6.71 1.03
C GLN A 207 -23.25 5.70 1.91
N LYS A 208 -23.37 4.41 1.58
CA LYS A 208 -22.66 3.35 2.28
C LYS A 208 -21.15 3.53 2.14
N LEU A 209 -20.65 3.83 0.94
CA LEU A 209 -19.24 4.12 0.71
C LEU A 209 -18.74 5.26 1.59
N VAL A 210 -19.43 6.41 1.61
CA VAL A 210 -19.04 7.56 2.44
C VAL A 210 -19.01 7.19 3.92
N SER A 211 -19.94 6.36 4.40
CA SER A 211 -19.94 5.92 5.81
C SER A 211 -18.75 5.04 6.20
N LEU A 212 -18.04 4.45 5.22
CA LEU A 212 -16.86 3.59 5.42
C LEU A 212 -15.54 4.35 5.28
N LEU A 213 -15.55 5.55 4.68
CA LEU A 213 -14.36 6.33 4.39
C LEU A 213 -14.09 7.38 5.47
N PRO A 214 -12.80 7.66 5.79
CA PRO A 214 -12.44 8.82 6.59
C PRO A 214 -12.91 10.12 5.92
N ALA A 215 -13.38 11.09 6.72
CA ALA A 215 -13.91 12.35 6.20
C ALA A 215 -12.88 13.21 5.44
N ASP A 216 -11.58 12.97 5.65
CA ASP A 216 -10.46 13.64 4.97
C ASP A 216 -9.98 12.90 3.70
N TYR A 217 -10.63 11.79 3.34
CA TYR A 217 -10.31 11.07 2.12
C TYR A 217 -10.70 11.93 0.89
N PRO A 218 -9.77 12.21 -0.05
CA PRO A 218 -9.98 13.16 -1.15
C PRO A 218 -11.27 12.95 -1.96
N ASP A 219 -11.71 11.69 -2.08
CA ASP A 219 -12.85 11.32 -2.91
C ASP A 219 -14.21 11.54 -2.22
N VAL A 220 -14.26 11.76 -0.90
CA VAL A 220 -15.52 11.90 -0.15
C VAL A 220 -16.35 13.09 -0.62
N GLN A 221 -15.71 14.22 -0.92
CA GLN A 221 -16.42 15.39 -1.46
C GLN A 221 -17.01 15.08 -2.84
N MET A 222 -16.22 14.47 -3.73
CA MET A 222 -16.67 14.10 -5.08
C MET A 222 -17.85 13.12 -5.04
N ILE A 223 -17.80 12.12 -4.15
CA ILE A 223 -18.88 11.15 -3.95
C ILE A 223 -20.13 11.84 -3.39
N SER A 224 -19.95 12.79 -2.45
CA SER A 224 -21.04 13.58 -1.87
C SER A 224 -21.74 14.45 -2.91
N ASP A 225 -20.97 15.08 -3.80
CA ASP A 225 -21.51 15.85 -4.93
C ASP A 225 -22.29 14.95 -5.89
N GLY A 226 -21.77 13.75 -6.19
CA GLY A 226 -22.47 12.73 -6.98
C GLY A 226 -23.79 12.28 -6.34
N ILE A 227 -23.83 12.10 -5.02
CA ILE A 227 -25.06 11.78 -4.27
C ILE A 227 -26.09 12.91 -4.40
N ASN A 228 -25.66 14.17 -4.28
CA ASN A 228 -26.55 15.32 -4.43
C ASN A 228 -27.13 15.40 -5.84
N GLN A 229 -26.29 15.20 -6.86
CA GLN A 229 -26.74 15.14 -8.24
C GLN A 229 -27.74 14.00 -8.48
N ALA A 230 -27.49 12.81 -7.93
CA ALA A 230 -28.42 11.69 -8.00
C ALA A 230 -29.76 12.02 -7.32
N ARG A 231 -29.75 12.74 -6.20
CA ARG A 231 -30.96 13.20 -5.50
C ARG A 231 -31.76 14.18 -6.35
N GLU A 232 -31.10 15.12 -7.02
CA GLU A 232 -31.74 16.07 -7.94
C GLU A 232 -32.42 15.34 -9.10
N PHE A 233 -31.72 14.42 -9.76
CA PHE A 233 -32.32 13.63 -10.84
C PHE A 233 -33.46 12.74 -10.35
N LEU A 234 -33.33 12.14 -9.16
CA LEU A 234 -34.41 11.37 -8.56
C LEU A 234 -35.63 12.26 -8.31
N ALA A 235 -35.46 13.48 -7.78
CA ALA A 235 -36.56 14.40 -7.51
C ALA A 235 -37.35 14.80 -8.77
N GLN A 236 -36.70 14.79 -9.94
CA GLN A 236 -37.31 15.07 -11.24
C GLN A 236 -38.11 13.87 -11.79
N GLN A 237 -37.83 12.64 -11.32
CA GLN A 237 -38.60 11.47 -11.72
C GLN A 237 -40.00 11.46 -11.08
N LYS A 238 -40.96 10.83 -11.76
CA LYS A 238 -42.31 10.60 -11.22
C LYS A 238 -42.23 9.76 -9.94
N GLY A 239 -42.82 10.26 -8.84
CA GLY A 239 -42.73 9.64 -7.51
C GLY A 239 -41.35 9.78 -6.84
N GLY A 240 -40.45 10.56 -7.42
CA GLY A 240 -39.09 10.78 -6.95
C GLY A 240 -38.99 11.36 -5.54
N LYS A 241 -39.81 12.37 -5.25
CA LYS A 241 -39.87 13.02 -3.92
C LYS A 241 -40.27 12.05 -2.81
N GLU A 242 -41.21 11.15 -3.09
CA GLU A 242 -41.64 10.11 -2.13
C GLU A 242 -40.55 9.06 -1.90
N LYS A 243 -39.84 8.67 -2.97
CA LYS A 243 -38.68 7.75 -2.86
C LYS A 243 -37.54 8.39 -2.07
N LEU A 244 -37.25 9.68 -2.31
CA LEU A 244 -36.26 10.45 -1.56
C LEU A 244 -36.58 10.54 -0.07
N ALA A 245 -37.84 10.72 0.29
CA ALA A 245 -38.27 10.78 1.68
C ALA A 245 -38.10 9.44 2.43
N LYS A 246 -38.04 8.32 1.71
CA LYS A 246 -37.83 6.97 2.27
C LYS A 246 -36.36 6.56 2.32
N LEU A 247 -35.50 7.24 1.57
CA LEU A 247 -34.07 6.97 1.61
C LEU A 247 -33.49 7.43 2.94
N PRO A 248 -32.47 6.72 3.48
CA PRO A 248 -31.73 7.21 4.63
C PRO A 248 -31.27 8.63 4.32
N THR A 249 -31.69 9.59 5.15
CA THR A 249 -31.00 10.87 5.22
C THR A 249 -29.59 10.53 5.65
N LEU A 250 -28.60 10.77 4.77
CA LEU A 250 -27.26 10.99 5.29
C LEU A 250 -27.45 12.06 6.36
N GLU A 251 -27.00 11.79 7.57
CA GLU A 251 -26.41 12.88 8.33
C GLU A 251 -25.41 13.48 7.35
N THR A 252 -25.78 14.63 6.79
CA THR A 252 -24.86 15.42 5.99
C THR A 252 -23.52 15.45 6.72
N PRO A 253 -22.37 15.54 6.04
CA PRO A 253 -21.23 16.19 6.70
C PRO A 253 -21.83 17.48 7.22
N VAL A 254 -22.03 17.57 8.54
CA VAL A 254 -22.91 18.56 9.17
C VAL A 254 -22.60 19.87 8.49
N GLU A 255 -23.55 20.42 7.73
CA GLU A 255 -23.38 21.74 7.15
C GLU A 255 -23.06 22.59 8.37
N VAL A 256 -21.80 23.00 8.47
CA VAL A 256 -21.32 23.58 9.70
C VAL A 256 -21.98 24.93 9.71
N ALA A 257 -23.10 25.03 10.43
CA ALA A 257 -23.90 26.23 10.45
C ALA A 257 -22.97 27.39 10.77
N ALA A 258 -23.01 28.43 9.92
CA ALA A 258 -22.24 29.63 10.17
C ALA A 258 -22.55 30.10 11.60
N ASN A 259 -21.52 30.49 12.34
CA ASN A 259 -21.66 31.09 13.65
C ASN A 259 -21.25 32.57 13.56
N PRO A 260 -22.19 33.48 13.20
CA PRO A 260 -21.84 34.88 12.93
C PRO A 260 -21.27 35.60 14.16
N ALA A 261 -21.56 35.10 15.37
CA ALA A 261 -21.05 35.67 16.61
C ALA A 261 -19.55 35.42 16.79
N LEU A 262 -19.05 34.28 16.30
CA LEU A 262 -17.64 33.88 16.38
C LEU A 262 -16.89 34.01 15.03
N ALA A 263 -17.54 34.61 14.03
CA ALA A 263 -16.90 34.95 12.78
C ALA A 263 -15.80 35.99 12.98
N ILE A 264 -14.64 35.78 12.35
CA ILE A 264 -13.53 36.72 12.35
C ILE A 264 -13.63 37.61 11.12
N THR A 265 -13.62 38.93 11.31
CA THR A 265 -13.73 39.89 10.21
C THR A 265 -12.54 40.84 10.17
N GLY A 266 -12.20 41.30 8.97
CA GLY A 266 -11.09 42.22 8.79
C GLY A 266 -10.93 42.72 7.36
N LYS A 267 -9.82 43.42 7.14
CA LYS A 267 -9.38 43.91 5.84
C LYS A 267 -7.98 43.39 5.55
N VAL A 268 -7.77 42.93 4.33
CA VAL A 268 -6.48 42.48 3.83
C VAL A 268 -5.98 43.43 2.75
N SER A 269 -4.68 43.70 2.74
CA SER A 269 -4.02 44.60 1.80
C SER A 269 -2.63 44.10 1.43
N LEU A 270 -2.16 44.44 0.23
CA LEU A 270 -0.78 44.19 -0.19
C LEU A 270 0.07 45.44 0.05
N SER A 271 1.22 45.27 0.73
CA SER A 271 2.15 46.37 0.99
C SER A 271 2.67 46.97 -0.33
N PRO A 272 2.90 48.29 -0.40
CA PRO A 272 3.46 48.93 -1.59
C PRO A 272 4.80 48.32 -2.03
N ALA A 273 5.64 47.91 -1.07
CA ALA A 273 6.96 47.34 -1.34
C ALA A 273 6.92 45.97 -2.06
N LEU A 274 5.85 45.21 -1.88
CA LEU A 274 5.70 43.88 -2.49
C LEU A 274 4.82 43.87 -3.75
N ARG A 275 4.24 45.00 -4.17
CA ARG A 275 3.40 45.06 -5.39
C ARG A 275 4.10 44.57 -6.64
N ALA A 276 5.39 44.86 -6.78
CA ALA A 276 6.18 44.42 -7.93
C ALA A 276 6.46 42.90 -7.94
N LYS A 277 6.21 42.19 -6.83
CA LYS A 277 6.47 40.75 -6.69
C LYS A 277 5.23 39.88 -6.87
N ALA A 278 4.06 40.50 -7.04
CA ALA A 278 2.75 39.85 -7.19
C ALA A 278 2.11 40.21 -8.54
N SER A 279 1.57 39.21 -9.23
CA SER A 279 0.72 39.40 -10.41
C SER A 279 -0.73 39.67 -9.97
N PRO A 280 -1.50 40.51 -10.70
CA PRO A 280 -2.93 40.72 -10.42
C PRO A 280 -3.76 39.44 -10.37
N ASP A 281 -3.36 38.39 -11.09
CA ASP A 281 -4.07 37.10 -11.17
C ASP A 281 -3.55 36.05 -10.17
N ASP A 282 -2.46 36.35 -9.43
CA ASP A 282 -1.97 35.46 -8.37
C ASP A 282 -3.07 35.25 -7.31
N PHE A 283 -3.12 34.04 -6.75
CA PHE A 283 -4.13 33.69 -5.76
C PHE A 283 -3.78 34.26 -4.39
N VAL A 284 -4.77 34.88 -3.75
CA VAL A 284 -4.72 35.34 -2.36
C VAL A 284 -5.55 34.39 -1.51
N PHE A 285 -4.92 33.74 -0.55
CA PHE A 285 -5.58 32.92 0.45
C PHE A 285 -5.63 33.66 1.78
N ILE A 286 -6.83 33.88 2.33
CA ILE A 286 -7.01 34.35 3.71
C ILE A 286 -7.42 33.14 4.53
N LEU A 287 -6.64 32.79 5.54
CA LEU A 287 -6.84 31.56 6.28
C LEU A 287 -6.72 31.75 7.79
N ALA A 288 -7.52 30.98 8.52
CA ALA A 288 -7.39 30.82 9.96
C ALA A 288 -6.96 29.38 10.26
N ARG A 289 -6.05 29.20 11.21
CA ARG A 289 -5.62 27.88 11.71
C ARG A 289 -5.53 27.90 13.23
N ALA A 290 -5.52 26.74 13.87
CA ALA A 290 -5.29 26.66 15.32
C ALA A 290 -3.92 27.27 15.68
N ALA A 291 -3.85 28.01 16.80
CA ALA A 291 -2.58 28.57 17.28
C ALA A 291 -1.62 27.48 17.77
N GLU A 292 -2.20 26.40 18.32
CA GLU A 292 -1.51 25.20 18.80
C GLU A 292 -2.17 23.97 18.18
N GLY A 293 -1.37 23.00 17.74
CA GLY A 293 -1.87 21.77 17.11
C GLY A 293 -1.61 21.69 15.59
N PRO A 294 -2.47 20.98 14.84
CA PRO A 294 -2.26 20.72 13.41
C PRO A 294 -2.17 22.02 12.61
N LYS A 295 -1.19 22.11 11.69
CA LYS A 295 -0.97 23.31 10.85
C LYS A 295 -1.98 23.49 9.71
N MET A 296 -3.04 22.67 9.68
CA MET A 296 -4.09 22.73 8.68
C MET A 296 -5.02 23.92 8.95
N PRO A 297 -5.56 24.58 7.90
CA PRO A 297 -6.48 25.68 8.08
C PRO A 297 -7.88 25.20 8.50
N LEU A 298 -8.49 25.94 9.42
CA LEU A 298 -9.85 25.77 9.91
C LEU A 298 -10.88 26.48 9.03
N ALA A 299 -10.47 27.56 8.36
CA ALA A 299 -11.30 28.32 7.42
C ALA A 299 -10.39 28.95 6.36
N VAL A 300 -10.81 28.94 5.09
CA VAL A 300 -10.06 29.47 3.95
C VAL A 300 -10.97 30.26 3.01
N ILE A 301 -10.51 31.44 2.61
CA ILE A 301 -11.03 32.19 1.47
C ILE A 301 -9.98 32.21 0.37
N ARG A 302 -10.39 31.97 -0.88
CA ARG A 302 -9.55 32.11 -2.08
C ARG A 302 -10.02 33.29 -2.94
N LYS A 303 -9.12 34.22 -3.23
CA LYS A 303 -9.32 35.44 -4.02
C LYS A 303 -8.11 35.69 -4.92
N GLN A 304 -8.07 36.84 -5.61
CA GLN A 304 -6.94 37.24 -6.44
C GLN A 304 -6.33 38.56 -5.95
N VAL A 305 -5.06 38.82 -6.32
CA VAL A 305 -4.36 40.04 -5.90
C VAL A 305 -5.06 41.31 -6.38
N LYS A 306 -5.68 41.27 -7.57
CA LYS A 306 -6.48 42.40 -8.10
C LYS A 306 -7.69 42.77 -7.24
N ASP A 307 -8.15 41.86 -6.38
CA ASP A 307 -9.26 42.14 -5.46
C ASP A 307 -8.79 42.94 -4.23
N LEU A 308 -7.47 43.07 -4.00
CA LEU A 308 -6.92 43.78 -2.85
C LEU A 308 -6.92 45.31 -3.07
N PRO A 309 -7.20 46.10 -2.02
CA PRO A 309 -7.53 45.68 -0.66
C PRO A 309 -9.01 45.30 -0.51
N MET A 310 -9.29 44.23 0.23
CA MET A 310 -10.67 43.73 0.43
C MET A 310 -10.99 43.43 1.88
N ALA A 311 -12.29 43.44 2.20
CA ALA A 311 -12.80 42.91 3.45
C ALA A 311 -12.93 41.38 3.38
N PHE A 312 -12.78 40.71 4.52
CA PHE A 312 -12.96 39.26 4.65
C PHE A 312 -13.77 38.90 5.90
N THR A 313 -14.42 37.74 5.85
CA THR A 313 -15.11 37.10 6.98
C THR A 313 -14.74 35.63 6.99
N LEU A 314 -14.20 35.11 8.08
CA LEU A 314 -13.94 33.70 8.29
C LEU A 314 -14.89 33.17 9.36
N ASP A 315 -15.64 32.13 9.04
CA ASP A 315 -16.59 31.52 9.97
C ASP A 315 -16.61 29.98 9.84
N ASP A 316 -17.39 29.35 10.69
CA ASP A 316 -17.45 27.89 10.78
C ASP A 316 -18.01 27.22 9.51
N SER A 317 -18.79 27.91 8.68
CA SER A 317 -19.30 27.32 7.42
C SER A 317 -18.20 27.02 6.41
N MET A 318 -17.02 27.60 6.62
CA MET A 318 -15.82 27.36 5.82
C MET A 318 -14.99 26.19 6.37
N ALA A 319 -15.42 25.54 7.47
CA ALA A 319 -14.72 24.41 8.06
C ALA A 319 -14.89 23.15 7.21
N MET A 320 -13.76 22.51 6.88
CA MET A 320 -13.74 21.27 6.11
C MET A 320 -14.27 20.07 6.91
N GLN A 321 -14.30 20.16 8.24
CA GLN A 321 -14.78 19.10 9.12
C GLN A 321 -15.69 19.68 10.23
N PRO A 322 -16.81 19.03 10.56
CA PRO A 322 -17.69 19.47 11.65
C PRO A 322 -17.04 19.52 13.03
N GLN A 323 -15.98 18.76 13.26
CA GLN A 323 -15.26 18.72 14.55
C GLN A 323 -14.18 19.81 14.61
N MET A 324 -13.70 20.32 13.47
CA MET A 324 -12.58 21.26 13.34
C MET A 324 -13.07 22.64 12.90
N LYS A 325 -14.03 23.19 13.65
CA LYS A 325 -14.60 24.52 13.41
C LYS A 325 -13.71 25.61 13.96
N LEU A 326 -13.74 26.79 13.35
CA LEU A 326 -13.05 27.98 13.88
C LEU A 326 -13.47 28.28 15.33
N SER A 327 -14.77 28.19 15.63
CA SER A 327 -15.35 28.41 16.95
C SER A 327 -14.95 27.39 18.02
N GLY A 328 -14.43 26.23 17.60
CA GLY A 328 -14.00 25.17 18.53
C GLY A 328 -12.66 25.46 19.21
N PHE A 329 -11.94 26.52 18.83
CA PHE A 329 -10.61 26.83 19.33
C PHE A 329 -10.57 28.15 20.08
N ASP A 330 -9.93 28.18 21.25
CA ASP A 330 -9.77 29.40 22.03
C ASP A 330 -8.85 30.44 21.36
N LYS A 331 -7.89 29.97 20.57
CA LYS A 331 -6.86 30.77 19.91
C LYS A 331 -6.60 30.26 18.50
N VAL A 332 -6.68 31.16 17.54
CA VAL A 332 -6.38 30.90 16.13
C VAL A 332 -5.37 31.90 15.60
N VAL A 333 -4.61 31.51 14.59
CA VAL A 333 -3.72 32.40 13.84
C VAL A 333 -4.38 32.72 12.51
N VAL A 334 -4.54 34.01 12.21
CA VAL A 334 -5.08 34.46 10.92
C VAL A 334 -3.95 35.05 10.09
N LEU A 335 -3.85 34.60 8.84
CA LEU A 335 -2.86 35.09 7.90
C LEU A 335 -3.44 35.19 6.49
N ALA A 336 -2.83 36.05 5.68
CA ALA A 336 -3.08 36.16 4.27
C ALA A 336 -1.82 35.79 3.50
N ARG A 337 -1.97 35.04 2.42
CA ARG A 337 -0.87 34.60 1.56
C ARG A 337 -1.18 34.85 0.09
N VAL A 338 -0.24 35.43 -0.64
CA VAL A 338 -0.22 35.38 -2.10
C VAL A 338 0.57 34.13 -2.51
N SER A 339 -0.08 33.18 -3.16
CA SER A 339 0.55 31.95 -3.64
C SER A 339 0.63 31.94 -5.16
N LYS A 340 1.82 31.65 -5.69
CA LYS A 340 2.06 31.51 -7.13
C LYS A 340 1.69 30.14 -7.68
N THR A 341 1.69 29.12 -6.81
CA THR A 341 1.40 27.72 -7.19
C THR A 341 -0.09 27.38 -7.10
N GLY A 342 -0.90 28.27 -6.53
CA GLY A 342 -2.34 28.12 -6.39
C GLY A 342 -2.77 27.24 -5.21
N THR A 343 -1.89 26.99 -4.24
CA THR A 343 -2.22 26.19 -3.04
C THR A 343 -2.23 27.06 -1.77
N PRO A 344 -3.08 26.75 -0.77
CA PRO A 344 -3.13 27.48 0.50
C PRO A 344 -2.00 27.10 1.46
N MET A 345 -1.13 26.15 1.08
CA MET A 345 0.03 25.74 1.86
C MET A 345 1.22 26.66 1.59
N SER A 346 2.14 26.75 2.55
CA SER A 346 3.27 27.68 2.47
C SER A 346 4.32 27.13 1.50
N GLN A 347 4.73 27.94 0.52
CA GLN A 347 5.84 27.62 -0.38
C GLN A 347 6.93 28.70 -0.30
N PRO A 348 8.20 28.37 -0.56
CA PRO A 348 9.27 29.36 -0.68
C PRO A 348 8.94 30.42 -1.74
N GLY A 349 9.09 31.69 -1.39
CA GLY A 349 8.83 32.81 -2.31
C GLY A 349 7.38 33.32 -2.34
N ASP A 350 6.47 32.70 -1.58
CA ASP A 350 5.14 33.25 -1.36
C ASP A 350 5.20 34.54 -0.53
N LEU A 351 4.21 35.42 -0.72
CA LEU A 351 4.10 36.65 0.07
C LEU A 351 3.10 36.42 1.20
N GLU A 352 3.45 36.78 2.44
CA GLU A 352 2.64 36.51 3.62
C GLU A 352 2.45 37.79 4.46
N GLY A 353 1.31 37.85 5.14
CA GLY A 353 1.01 38.82 6.20
C GLY A 353 0.17 38.15 7.27
N THR A 354 0.31 38.53 8.54
CA THR A 354 -0.41 37.89 9.64
C THR A 354 -1.00 38.91 10.60
N ALA A 355 -2.19 38.59 11.13
CA ALA A 355 -2.78 39.30 12.28
C ALA A 355 -2.29 38.72 13.63
N GLY A 356 -1.43 37.69 13.61
CA GLY A 356 -0.98 36.99 14.81
C GLY A 356 -2.05 36.06 15.39
N ILE A 357 -1.94 35.80 16.70
CA ILE A 357 -2.89 34.98 17.46
C ILE A 357 -4.09 35.85 17.86
N VAL A 358 -5.29 35.43 17.48
CA VAL A 358 -6.56 36.10 17.76
C VAL A 358 -7.58 35.09 18.32
N LYS A 359 -8.66 35.60 18.92
CA LYS A 359 -9.80 34.77 19.35
C LYS A 359 -10.87 34.73 18.25
N PRO A 360 -11.59 33.62 18.06
CA PRO A 360 -12.82 33.63 17.26
C PRO A 360 -13.76 34.76 17.69
N GLY A 361 -14.42 35.40 16.72
CA GLY A 361 -15.25 36.59 16.93
C GLY A 361 -14.51 37.93 16.87
N SER A 362 -13.19 37.92 16.67
CA SER A 362 -12.39 39.15 16.52
C SER A 362 -12.81 39.91 15.25
N LYS A 363 -13.10 41.22 15.39
CA LYS A 363 -13.57 42.08 14.30
C LYS A 363 -12.55 43.17 13.98
N GLY A 364 -12.54 43.61 12.73
CA GLY A 364 -11.71 44.73 12.28
C GLY A 364 -10.22 44.42 12.22
N LEU A 365 -9.84 43.16 12.01
CA LEU A 365 -8.43 42.80 11.82
C LEU A 365 -7.86 43.49 10.57
N ASN A 366 -6.64 43.99 10.65
CA ASN A 366 -5.92 44.52 9.49
C ASN A 366 -4.72 43.63 9.19
N ILE A 367 -4.73 43.01 8.02
CA ILE A 367 -3.63 42.17 7.54
C ILE A 367 -2.96 42.89 6.38
N THR A 368 -1.67 43.17 6.52
CA THR A 368 -0.84 43.69 5.44
C THR A 368 0.14 42.61 5.01
N ILE A 369 0.10 42.24 3.74
CA ILE A 369 1.04 41.29 3.14
C ILE A 369 2.34 42.05 2.86
N ASP A 370 3.35 41.84 3.70
CA ASP A 370 4.60 42.61 3.75
C ASP A 370 5.86 41.75 3.85
N THR A 371 5.72 40.44 4.02
CA THR A 371 6.83 39.51 4.21
C THR A 371 6.94 38.54 3.03
N VAL A 372 8.17 38.18 2.64
CA VAL A 372 8.44 37.10 1.68
C VAL A 372 8.84 35.86 2.48
N LYS A 373 8.25 34.71 2.15
CA LYS A 373 8.48 33.44 2.84
C LYS A 373 9.73 32.72 2.37
#